data_AF-A0A8J3M5A7-F1
#
_entry.id   AF-A0A8J3M5A7-F1
#
_cell.length_a   1.000
_cell.length_b   1.000
_cell.length_c   1.000
_cell.angle_alpha   90.00
_cell.angle_beta   90.00
_cell.angle_gamma   90.00
#
_symmetry.space_group_name_H-M   'P 1'
#
loop_
_entity.id
_entity.type
_entity.pdbx_description
1 polymer ?
#
loop_
_entity_poly.entity_id
_entity_poly.type
_entity_poly.pdbx_seq_one_letter_code
_entity_poly.pdbx_strand_id
1 'polypeptide(L)'
;MIGRIAGAALRGLLVALLVATPSLLLPGSITDASEMIALLAILAGALTFAEYNTEFPSFIEFRDAPPLNRLRFFCLLAMFLVLTTITRHTTDPSGLTAFLTGLGGLIGHLTDFPYSPVRLAILMLPTEAGVQTVDAVRIAAGVSYVIAMLTVIAFLISVRVMGWPTSSGAFNVWVNLPLFDPTTGGDVVHRLQRDGRINMIVGFLAPFFVPALIKLVSDNFEPLSMEDPKTRIWLLSAWAFLPASMMMRGLAMSRIAELIEEKRRRVYASAEAMQTA
;
A
#
# COMPACT_ATOMS: atom_id res chain seq x y z
N MET A 1 8.70 -5.40 28.31
CA MET A 1 8.85 -3.97 27.98
C MET A 1 10.00 -3.71 27.01
N ILE A 2 11.25 -4.12 27.32
CA ILE A 2 12.44 -3.88 26.46
C ILE A 2 12.24 -4.41 25.02
N GLY A 3 11.75 -5.64 24.86
CA GLY A 3 11.51 -6.22 23.52
C GLY A 3 10.47 -5.49 22.67
N ARG A 4 9.45 -4.89 23.30
CA ARG A 4 8.43 -4.09 22.61
C ARG A 4 9.03 -2.77 22.12
N ILE A 5 9.75 -2.07 23.01
CA ILE A 5 10.43 -0.80 22.69
C ILE A 5 11.43 -1.01 21.56
N ALA A 6 12.29 -2.03 21.65
CA ALA A 6 13.27 -2.35 20.61
C ALA A 6 12.60 -2.69 19.27
N GLY A 7 11.52 -3.48 19.31
CA GLY A 7 10.74 -3.82 18.11
C GLY A 7 10.05 -2.60 17.48
N ALA A 8 9.49 -1.71 18.28
CA ALA A 8 8.89 -0.46 17.79
C ALA A 8 9.96 0.47 17.18
N ALA A 9 11.13 0.58 17.83
CA ALA A 9 12.25 1.40 17.36
C ALA A 9 12.77 0.90 16.01
N LEU A 10 12.95 -0.41 15.86
CA LEU A 10 13.38 -1.00 14.59
C LEU A 10 12.37 -0.71 13.47
N ARG A 11 11.06 -0.84 13.73
CA ARG A 11 10.02 -0.53 12.73
C ARG A 11 10.03 0.95 12.34
N GLY A 12 10.13 1.85 13.33
CA GLY A 12 10.25 3.28 13.10
C GLY A 12 11.47 3.63 12.25
N LEU A 13 12.63 3.05 12.57
CA LEU A 13 13.86 3.24 11.80
C LEU A 13 13.71 2.74 10.36
N LEU A 14 13.14 1.55 10.15
CA LEU A 14 12.92 0.99 8.82
C LEU A 14 11.97 1.85 7.98
N VAL A 15 10.91 2.40 8.57
CA VAL A 15 10.00 3.32 7.87
C VAL A 15 10.69 4.65 7.55
N ALA A 16 11.50 5.19 8.46
CA ALA A 16 12.27 6.40 8.19
C ALA A 16 13.26 6.20 7.03
N LEU A 17 14.01 5.08 7.03
CA LEU A 17 14.95 4.74 5.96
C LEU A 17 14.23 4.55 4.62
N LEU A 18 13.08 3.88 4.62
CA LEU A 18 12.22 3.73 3.45
C LEU A 18 11.87 5.09 2.83
N VAL A 19 11.37 6.02 3.65
CA VAL A 19 10.96 7.37 3.23
C VAL A 19 12.15 8.19 2.72
N ALA A 20 13.31 8.04 3.36
CA ALA A 20 14.53 8.76 2.99
C ALA A 20 15.24 8.18 1.73
N THR A 21 14.91 6.94 1.32
CA THR A 21 15.61 6.20 0.26
C THR A 21 15.83 7.00 -1.04
N PRO A 22 14.82 7.68 -1.62
CA PRO A 22 15.02 8.43 -2.87
C PRO A 22 15.99 9.60 -2.71
N SER A 23 15.95 10.29 -1.56
CA SER A 23 16.83 11.41 -1.25
C SER A 23 18.27 10.97 -0.94
N LEU A 24 18.44 9.78 -0.35
CA LEU A 24 19.76 9.25 0.00
C LEU A 24 20.50 8.69 -1.22
N LEU A 25 19.78 8.16 -2.21
CA LEU A 25 20.37 7.45 -3.34
C LEU A 25 20.38 8.23 -4.65
N LEU A 26 19.57 9.30 -4.79
CA LEU A 26 19.58 10.15 -5.97
C LEU A 26 20.35 11.45 -5.70
N PRO A 27 21.20 11.90 -6.64
CA PRO A 27 21.89 13.18 -6.52
C PRO A 27 20.91 14.37 -6.50
N GLY A 28 21.40 15.54 -6.04
CA GLY A 28 20.63 16.74 -5.77
C GLY A 28 19.55 17.06 -6.81
N SER A 29 18.32 17.27 -6.34
CA SER A 29 17.20 17.74 -7.16
C SER A 29 17.30 19.26 -7.34
N ILE A 30 16.63 19.80 -8.36
CA ILE A 30 16.57 21.24 -8.66
C ILE A 30 16.00 22.06 -7.49
N THR A 31 15.28 21.42 -6.57
CA THR A 31 14.67 22.01 -5.36
C THR A 31 15.32 21.47 -4.08
N ASP A 32 15.38 22.31 -3.03
CA ASP A 32 15.79 22.05 -1.62
C ASP A 32 14.90 21.00 -0.89
N ALA A 33 14.38 20.01 -1.61
CA ALA A 33 13.43 19.02 -1.11
C ALA A 33 14.06 17.96 -0.18
N SER A 34 15.39 17.89 -0.07
CA SER A 34 16.08 16.91 0.78
C SER A 34 15.76 17.11 2.27
N GLU A 35 15.70 18.37 2.74
CA GLU A 35 15.38 18.71 4.12
C GLU A 35 13.94 18.34 4.47
N MET A 36 12.99 18.65 3.58
CA MET A 36 11.59 18.29 3.75
C MET A 36 11.39 16.76 3.79
N ILE A 37 12.07 16.01 2.92
CA ILE A 37 12.00 14.54 2.91
C ILE A 37 12.64 13.96 4.18
N ALA A 38 13.74 14.54 4.67
CA ALA A 38 14.34 14.13 5.93
C ALA A 38 13.39 14.37 7.12
N LEU A 39 12.73 15.52 7.18
CA LEU A 39 11.72 15.82 8.19
C LEU A 39 10.55 14.82 8.13
N LEU A 40 10.05 14.53 6.92
CA LEU A 40 8.99 13.55 6.70
C LEU A 40 9.42 12.14 7.12
N ALA A 41 10.67 11.75 6.86
CA ALA A 41 11.23 10.47 7.28
C ALA A 41 11.29 10.33 8.81
N ILE A 42 11.76 11.37 9.50
CA ILE A 42 11.81 11.41 10.96
C ILE A 42 10.38 11.34 11.52
N LEU A 43 9.45 12.11 10.97
CA LEU A 43 8.05 12.11 11.41
C LEU A 43 7.39 10.74 11.20
N ALA A 44 7.54 10.13 10.02
CA ALA A 44 6.98 8.82 9.71
C ALA A 44 7.57 7.73 10.62
N GLY A 45 8.87 7.79 10.90
CA GLY A 45 9.54 6.89 11.83
C GLY A 45 9.07 7.07 13.27
N ALA A 46 8.94 8.31 13.73
CA ALA A 46 8.46 8.64 15.08
C ALA A 46 6.99 8.22 15.29
N LEU A 47 6.12 8.47 14.32
CA LEU A 47 4.72 8.02 14.35
C LEU A 47 4.64 6.49 14.37
N THR A 48 5.42 5.81 13.55
CA THR A 48 5.48 4.33 13.56
C THR A 48 5.96 3.82 14.91
N PHE A 49 7.00 4.43 15.49
CA PHE A 49 7.48 4.08 16.82
C PHE A 49 6.38 4.24 17.87
N ALA A 50 5.71 5.39 17.89
CA ALA A 50 4.64 5.68 18.85
C ALA A 50 3.48 4.66 18.76
N GLU A 51 3.06 4.33 17.53
CA GLU A 51 1.97 3.37 17.28
C GLU A 51 2.28 1.94 17.73
N TYR A 52 3.53 1.49 17.57
CA TYR A 52 3.95 0.15 17.97
C TYR A 52 4.42 0.06 19.43
N ASN A 53 4.67 1.20 20.09
CA ASN A 53 5.05 1.23 21.49
C ASN A 53 3.84 1.36 22.44
N THR A 54 2.72 1.92 21.96
CA THR A 54 1.48 2.12 22.74
C THR A 54 0.63 0.84 22.78
N GLU A 55 -0.02 0.54 23.91
CA GLU A 55 -0.93 -0.62 24.01
C GLU A 55 -2.27 -0.34 23.32
N PHE A 56 -2.94 0.77 23.68
CA PHE A 56 -4.20 1.27 23.11
C PHE A 56 -4.33 2.80 23.31
N PRO A 57 -5.10 3.51 22.46
CA PRO A 57 -5.59 3.12 21.13
C PRO A 57 -4.49 3.23 20.05
N SER A 58 -4.72 2.62 18.89
CA SER A 58 -3.81 2.68 17.73
C SER A 58 -4.59 3.14 16.50
N PHE A 59 -3.94 3.86 15.59
CA PHE A 59 -4.49 4.17 14.27
C PHE A 59 -4.15 3.10 13.24
N ILE A 60 -3.17 2.24 13.52
CA ILE A 60 -2.72 1.19 12.61
C ILE A 60 -3.64 -0.03 12.73
N GLU A 61 -4.50 -0.19 11.72
CA GLU A 61 -5.29 -1.41 11.59
C GLU A 61 -4.42 -2.64 11.34
N PHE A 62 -4.84 -3.79 11.88
CA PHE A 62 -4.16 -5.07 11.74
C PHE A 62 -2.72 -5.09 12.27
N ARG A 63 -2.41 -4.21 13.23
CA ARG A 63 -1.07 -4.09 13.86
C ARG A 63 -0.52 -5.42 14.32
N ASP A 64 -1.36 -6.22 14.97
CA ASP A 64 -1.02 -7.49 15.60
C ASP A 64 -1.54 -8.69 14.79
N ALA A 65 -1.74 -8.52 13.49
CA ALA A 65 -2.27 -9.54 12.58
C ALA A 65 -1.38 -9.69 11.33
N PRO A 66 -0.18 -10.32 11.44
CA PRO A 66 0.65 -10.61 10.27
C PRO A 66 -0.12 -11.52 9.29
N PRO A 67 0.09 -11.40 7.96
CA PRO A 67 1.18 -10.68 7.30
C PRO A 67 0.82 -9.29 6.74
N LEU A 68 -0.40 -8.77 6.95
CA LEU A 68 -0.91 -7.58 6.24
C LEU A 68 0.05 -6.38 6.26
N ASN A 69 0.42 -5.90 7.45
CA ASN A 69 1.30 -4.73 7.57
C ASN A 69 2.75 -5.04 7.16
N ARG A 70 3.18 -6.30 7.19
CA ARG A 70 4.49 -6.72 6.66
C ARG A 70 4.50 -6.62 5.14
N LEU A 71 3.45 -7.10 4.48
CA LEU A 71 3.28 -7.00 3.03
C LEU A 71 3.19 -5.54 2.58
N ARG A 72 2.46 -4.69 3.30
CA ARG A 72 2.42 -3.25 3.02
C ARG A 72 3.81 -2.61 3.07
N PHE A 73 4.59 -2.90 4.10
CA PHE A 73 5.96 -2.41 4.23
C PHE A 73 6.84 -2.90 3.06
N PHE A 74 6.84 -4.21 2.77
CA PHE A 74 7.64 -4.76 1.67
C PHE A 74 7.22 -4.24 0.30
N CYS A 75 5.92 -3.98 0.09
CA CYS A 75 5.38 -3.38 -1.12
C CYS A 75 5.98 -1.98 -1.34
N LEU A 76 5.87 -1.09 -0.35
CA LEU A 76 6.46 0.25 -0.44
C LEU A 76 7.98 0.20 -0.57
N LEU A 77 8.64 -0.68 0.18
CA LEU A 77 10.09 -0.87 0.10
C LEU A 77 10.53 -1.28 -1.31
N ALA A 78 9.85 -2.25 -1.91
CA ALA A 78 10.12 -2.66 -3.28
C ALA A 78 9.88 -1.53 -4.27
N MET A 79 8.76 -0.79 -4.15
CA MET A 79 8.49 0.37 -5.00
C MET A 79 9.58 1.43 -4.90
N PHE A 80 9.88 1.90 -3.68
CA PHE A 80 10.86 2.97 -3.46
C PHE A 80 12.25 2.54 -3.93
N LEU A 81 12.72 1.35 -3.56
CA LEU A 81 14.06 0.88 -3.96
C LEU A 81 14.17 0.67 -5.47
N VAL A 82 13.20 -0.02 -6.10
CA VAL A 82 13.26 -0.33 -7.53
C VAL A 82 13.14 0.95 -8.35
N LEU A 83 12.17 1.82 -8.06
CA LEU A 83 11.99 3.07 -8.80
C LEU A 83 13.17 4.03 -8.62
N THR A 84 13.73 4.11 -7.41
CA THR A 84 14.95 4.89 -7.14
C THR A 84 16.12 4.35 -7.94
N THR A 85 16.29 3.03 -8.00
CA THR A 85 17.40 2.41 -8.75
C THR A 85 17.24 2.58 -10.27
N ILE A 86 16.03 2.47 -10.80
CA ILE A 86 15.73 2.76 -12.22
C ILE A 86 16.07 4.22 -12.52
N THR A 87 15.62 5.14 -11.67
CA THR A 87 15.88 6.58 -11.83
C THR A 87 17.37 6.90 -11.78
N ARG A 88 18.12 6.25 -10.88
CA ARG A 88 19.57 6.45 -10.73
C ARG A 88 20.36 6.09 -12.00
N HIS A 89 19.81 5.28 -12.90
CA HIS A 89 20.47 4.89 -14.13
C HIS A 89 20.93 6.09 -14.98
N THR A 90 20.19 7.21 -14.94
CA THR A 90 20.53 8.41 -15.73
C THR A 90 21.75 9.16 -15.20
N THR A 91 22.06 9.03 -13.91
CA THR A 91 23.13 9.80 -13.26
C THR A 91 24.34 8.94 -12.91
N ASP A 92 24.13 7.67 -12.57
CA ASP A 92 25.17 6.74 -12.16
C ASP A 92 24.85 5.32 -12.68
N PRO A 93 25.07 5.08 -13.99
CA PRO A 93 24.74 3.82 -14.63
C PRO A 93 25.66 2.69 -14.17
N SER A 94 25.04 1.60 -13.71
CA SER A 94 25.66 0.33 -13.35
C SER A 94 24.89 -0.85 -13.95
N GLY A 95 25.47 -2.05 -13.94
CA GLY A 95 24.81 -3.27 -14.45
C GLY A 95 23.45 -3.55 -13.79
N LEU A 96 23.33 -3.32 -12.48
CA LEU A 96 22.05 -3.46 -11.76
C LEU A 96 21.01 -2.44 -12.23
N THR A 97 21.40 -1.16 -12.35
CA THR A 97 20.48 -0.10 -12.82
C THR A 97 20.04 -0.34 -14.27
N ALA A 98 20.93 -0.82 -15.13
CA ALA A 98 20.61 -1.14 -16.53
C ALA A 98 19.63 -2.31 -16.63
N PHE A 99 19.86 -3.38 -15.86
CA PHE A 99 18.95 -4.52 -15.79
C PHE A 99 17.55 -4.11 -15.31
N LEU A 100 17.46 -3.36 -14.20
CA LEU A 100 16.16 -2.92 -13.67
C LEU A 100 15.46 -1.92 -14.60
N THR A 101 16.21 -1.04 -15.27
CA THR A 101 15.65 -0.10 -16.26
C THR A 101 15.11 -0.86 -17.47
N GLY A 102 15.84 -1.84 -18.00
CA GLY A 102 15.38 -2.67 -19.11
C GLY A 102 14.15 -3.50 -18.76
N LEU A 103 14.15 -4.16 -17.58
CA LEU A 103 13.00 -4.90 -17.07
C LEU A 103 11.80 -3.96 -16.84
N GLY A 104 12.04 -2.80 -16.25
CA GLY A 104 11.02 -1.78 -16.01
C GLY A 104 10.42 -1.24 -17.32
N GLY A 105 11.24 -1.06 -18.35
CA GLY A 105 10.81 -0.75 -19.72
C GLY A 105 9.83 -1.78 -20.27
N LEU A 106 10.20 -3.06 -20.20
CA LEU A 106 9.34 -4.17 -20.64
C LEU A 106 8.01 -4.19 -19.87
N ILE A 107 8.06 -4.11 -18.53
CA ILE A 107 6.85 -4.06 -17.69
C ILE A 107 5.98 -2.85 -18.05
N GLY A 108 6.59 -1.68 -18.21
CA GLY A 108 5.91 -0.45 -18.59
C GLY A 108 5.15 -0.61 -19.91
N HIS A 109 5.78 -1.15 -20.95
CA HIS A 109 5.11 -1.37 -22.23
C HIS A 109 4.03 -2.46 -22.19
N LEU A 110 4.25 -3.56 -21.46
CA LEU A 110 3.27 -4.65 -21.33
C LEU A 110 2.01 -4.21 -20.58
N THR A 111 2.16 -3.31 -19.61
CA THR A 111 1.05 -2.80 -18.81
C THR A 111 0.38 -1.57 -19.44
N ASP A 112 0.97 -0.98 -20.47
CA ASP A 112 0.51 0.22 -21.16
C ASP A 112 -0.36 -0.08 -22.42
N PHE A 113 -1.48 -0.76 -22.21
CA PHE A 113 -2.49 -1.03 -23.25
C PHE A 113 -3.72 -0.09 -23.12
N PRO A 114 -4.58 0.01 -24.14
CA PRO A 114 -5.76 0.89 -24.09
C PRO A 114 -6.61 0.65 -22.84
N TYR A 115 -6.99 1.74 -22.16
CA TYR A 115 -7.78 1.75 -20.93
C TYR A 115 -7.12 1.12 -19.69
N SER A 116 -5.84 0.76 -19.73
CA SER A 116 -5.13 0.29 -18.54
C SER A 116 -4.91 1.41 -17.52
N PRO A 117 -4.76 1.10 -16.21
CA PRO A 117 -4.40 2.08 -15.19
C PRO A 117 -3.09 2.82 -15.53
N VAL A 118 -2.13 2.12 -16.12
CA VAL A 118 -0.83 2.68 -16.52
C VAL A 118 -1.01 3.67 -17.67
N ARG A 119 -1.84 3.34 -18.67
CA ARG A 119 -2.20 4.28 -19.74
C ARG A 119 -2.85 5.54 -19.18
N LEU A 120 -3.79 5.39 -18.24
CA LEU A 120 -4.45 6.51 -17.59
C LEU A 120 -3.46 7.36 -16.77
N ALA A 121 -2.48 6.73 -16.10
CA ALA A 121 -1.42 7.46 -15.39
C ALA A 121 -0.55 8.31 -16.32
N ILE A 122 -0.24 7.81 -17.51
CA ILE A 122 0.48 8.59 -18.53
C ILE A 122 -0.38 9.76 -19.02
N LEU A 123 -1.69 9.57 -19.18
CA LEU A 123 -2.62 10.61 -19.63
C LEU A 123 -2.82 11.75 -18.62
N MET A 124 -2.35 11.60 -17.37
CA MET A 124 -2.27 12.72 -16.42
C MET A 124 -1.25 13.79 -16.86
N LEU A 125 -0.28 13.42 -17.71
CA LEU A 125 0.74 14.35 -18.17
C LEU A 125 0.14 15.42 -19.12
N PRO A 126 0.74 16.63 -19.15
CA PRO A 126 0.46 17.63 -20.17
C PRO A 126 0.75 17.10 -21.58
N THR A 127 0.06 17.66 -22.58
CA THR A 127 0.25 17.29 -23.99
C THR A 127 1.64 17.64 -24.52
N GLU A 128 2.32 18.58 -23.88
CA GLU A 128 3.65 19.08 -24.22
C GLU A 128 4.77 18.32 -23.49
N ALA A 129 4.44 17.33 -22.66
CA ALA A 129 5.43 16.59 -21.88
C ALA A 129 6.46 15.91 -22.79
N GLY A 130 7.74 16.08 -22.47
CA GLY A 130 8.82 15.48 -23.24
C GLY A 130 8.76 13.95 -23.26
N VAL A 131 9.22 13.35 -24.37
CA VAL A 131 9.21 11.89 -24.59
C VAL A 131 9.90 11.14 -23.44
N GLN A 132 11.01 11.69 -22.93
CA GLN A 132 11.76 11.11 -21.81
C GLN A 132 10.93 11.06 -20.52
N THR A 133 10.14 12.10 -20.24
CA THR A 133 9.24 12.14 -19.08
C THR A 133 8.11 11.13 -19.22
N VAL A 134 7.52 11.04 -20.41
CA VAL A 134 6.47 10.05 -20.72
C VAL A 134 6.97 8.63 -20.52
N ASP A 135 8.15 8.30 -21.04
CA ASP A 135 8.74 6.96 -20.90
C ASP A 135 9.05 6.64 -19.45
N ALA A 136 9.60 7.60 -18.71
CA ALA A 136 9.96 7.38 -17.31
C ALA A 136 8.73 7.27 -16.40
N VAL A 137 7.64 8.00 -16.68
CA VAL A 137 6.34 7.83 -16.01
C VAL A 137 5.72 6.49 -16.37
N ARG A 138 5.76 6.05 -17.64
CA ARG A 138 5.29 4.72 -18.06
C ARG A 138 5.99 3.61 -17.28
N ILE A 139 7.32 3.66 -17.20
CA ILE A 139 8.11 2.67 -16.48
C ILE A 139 7.73 2.67 -15.00
N ALA A 140 7.71 3.85 -14.37
CA ALA A 140 7.45 3.95 -12.94
C ALA A 140 6.00 3.54 -12.57
N ALA A 141 5.01 3.91 -13.38
CA ALA A 141 3.62 3.51 -13.20
C ALA A 141 3.44 2.00 -13.40
N GLY A 142 4.05 1.44 -14.46
CA GLY A 142 3.99 -0.01 -14.73
C GLY A 142 4.62 -0.84 -13.61
N VAL A 143 5.85 -0.49 -13.20
CA VAL A 143 6.57 -1.22 -12.14
C VAL A 143 5.85 -1.14 -10.80
N SER A 144 5.42 0.06 -10.38
CA SER A 144 4.67 0.23 -9.12
C SER A 144 3.35 -0.53 -9.15
N TYR A 145 2.60 -0.47 -10.26
CA TYR A 145 1.34 -1.20 -10.41
C TYR A 145 1.52 -2.72 -10.33
N VAL A 146 2.57 -3.28 -10.97
CA VAL A 146 2.86 -4.72 -10.88
C VAL A 146 3.25 -5.12 -9.45
N ILE A 147 4.10 -4.35 -8.77
CA ILE A 147 4.46 -4.62 -7.37
C ILE A 147 3.22 -4.59 -6.46
N ALA A 148 2.33 -3.61 -6.65
CA ALA A 148 1.05 -3.52 -5.95
C ALA A 148 0.17 -4.75 -6.18
N MET A 149 0.00 -5.16 -7.45
CA MET A 149 -0.79 -6.33 -7.81
C MET A 149 -0.24 -7.62 -7.20
N LEU A 150 1.07 -7.85 -7.31
CA LEU A 150 1.74 -9.00 -6.71
C LEU A 150 1.56 -9.03 -5.19
N THR A 151 1.57 -7.87 -4.54
CA THR A 151 1.34 -7.77 -3.09
C THR A 151 -0.09 -8.16 -2.71
N VAL A 152 -1.10 -7.69 -3.46
CA VAL A 152 -2.51 -8.07 -3.25
C VAL A 152 -2.69 -9.58 -3.46
N ILE A 153 -2.10 -10.14 -4.51
CA ILE A 153 -2.13 -11.58 -4.80
C ILE A 153 -1.46 -12.37 -3.66
N ALA A 154 -0.29 -11.94 -3.18
CA ALA A 154 0.39 -12.58 -2.06
C ALA A 154 -0.47 -12.58 -0.79
N PHE A 155 -1.17 -11.48 -0.50
CA PHE A 155 -2.10 -11.43 0.62
C PHE A 155 -3.31 -12.34 0.41
N LEU A 156 -3.88 -12.36 -0.80
CA LEU A 156 -4.99 -13.26 -1.13
C LEU A 156 -4.61 -14.74 -0.94
N ILE A 157 -3.40 -15.14 -1.34
CA ILE A 157 -2.86 -16.49 -1.10
C ILE A 157 -2.73 -16.75 0.39
N SER A 158 -2.25 -15.79 1.17
CA SER A 158 -2.17 -15.93 2.64
C SER A 158 -3.54 -16.16 3.28
N VAL A 159 -4.57 -15.43 2.82
CA VAL A 159 -5.95 -15.59 3.29
C VAL A 159 -6.55 -16.93 2.89
N ARG A 160 -6.36 -17.36 1.63
CA ARG A 160 -7.07 -18.51 1.04
C ARG A 160 -6.37 -19.85 1.25
N VAL A 161 -5.04 -19.86 1.30
CA VAL A 161 -4.22 -21.09 1.32
C VAL A 161 -3.55 -21.27 2.68
N MET A 162 -3.00 -20.20 3.27
CA MET A 162 -2.20 -20.30 4.51
C MET A 162 -3.03 -20.20 5.79
N GLY A 163 -4.37 -20.21 5.69
CA GLY A 163 -5.28 -20.24 6.83
C GLY A 163 -5.24 -18.98 7.71
N TRP A 164 -4.80 -17.83 7.17
CA TRP A 164 -4.89 -16.57 7.90
C TRP A 164 -6.36 -16.21 8.20
N PRO A 165 -6.68 -15.61 9.38
CA PRO A 165 -5.81 -15.30 10.52
C PRO A 165 -5.63 -16.44 11.54
N THR A 166 -6.34 -17.57 11.39
CA THR A 166 -6.36 -18.65 12.40
C THR A 166 -5.00 -19.30 12.67
N SER A 167 -4.11 -19.34 11.68
CA SER A 167 -2.75 -19.86 11.81
C SER A 167 -1.80 -18.93 12.59
N SER A 168 -2.17 -17.66 12.78
CA SER A 168 -1.31 -16.63 13.40
C SER A 168 -1.65 -16.36 14.87
N GLY A 169 -2.51 -17.18 15.49
CA GLY A 169 -2.95 -17.05 16.87
C GLY A 169 -4.36 -16.47 17.02
N ALA A 170 -4.74 -16.12 18.25
CA ALA A 170 -6.07 -15.57 18.55
C ALA A 170 -6.21 -14.16 17.97
N PHE A 171 -7.15 -13.98 17.02
CA PHE A 171 -7.41 -12.68 16.40
C PHE A 171 -8.32 -11.82 17.30
N ASN A 172 -7.77 -10.73 17.83
CA ASN A 172 -8.57 -9.73 18.54
C ASN A 172 -9.07 -8.66 17.55
N VAL A 173 -10.37 -8.68 17.28
CA VAL A 173 -11.04 -7.75 16.35
C VAL A 173 -10.83 -6.29 16.76
N TRP A 174 -10.91 -6.00 18.05
CA TRP A 174 -10.90 -4.64 18.61
C TRP A 174 -9.53 -4.00 18.56
N VAL A 175 -8.49 -4.79 18.84
CA VAL A 175 -7.10 -4.35 18.71
C VAL A 175 -6.76 -4.07 17.25
N ASN A 176 -7.27 -4.89 16.33
CA ASN A 176 -6.89 -4.84 14.92
C ASN A 176 -7.81 -3.98 14.04
N LEU A 177 -9.00 -3.61 14.54
CA LEU A 177 -9.94 -2.69 13.90
C LEU A 177 -10.37 -1.61 14.92
N PRO A 178 -9.43 -0.75 15.37
CA PRO A 178 -9.68 0.23 16.43
C PRO A 178 -10.71 1.29 16.04
N LEU A 179 -10.87 1.56 14.75
CA LEU A 179 -11.86 2.50 14.21
C LEU A 179 -13.24 1.88 13.98
N PHE A 180 -13.39 0.57 14.18
CA PHE A 180 -14.66 -0.12 13.99
C PHE A 180 -15.41 -0.20 15.31
N ASP A 181 -16.52 0.54 15.43
CA ASP A 181 -17.37 0.46 16.61
C ASP A 181 -18.30 -0.78 16.55
N PRO A 182 -18.08 -1.80 17.39
CA PRO A 182 -18.98 -2.98 17.56
C PRO A 182 -20.45 -2.72 17.91
N THR A 183 -20.74 -1.59 18.57
CA THR A 183 -21.85 -1.41 19.52
C THR A 183 -22.85 -0.43 18.95
N THR A 184 -22.40 0.43 18.04
CA THR A 184 -23.26 1.29 17.26
C THR A 184 -23.66 0.62 15.95
N GLY A 185 -24.97 0.36 15.80
CA GLY A 185 -25.60 -0.09 14.56
C GLY A 185 -25.53 -1.60 14.27
N GLY A 186 -26.69 -2.20 14.00
CA GLY A 186 -26.91 -3.47 13.28
C GLY A 186 -26.02 -4.68 13.62
N ASP A 187 -26.02 -5.70 12.75
CA ASP A 187 -25.14 -6.85 12.90
C ASP A 187 -23.70 -6.52 12.45
N VAL A 188 -22.74 -6.77 13.33
CA VAL A 188 -21.30 -6.60 13.11
C VAL A 188 -20.82 -7.33 11.86
N VAL A 189 -21.29 -8.56 11.62
CA VAL A 189 -20.88 -9.38 10.46
C VAL A 189 -21.29 -8.69 9.17
N HIS A 190 -22.54 -8.26 9.06
CA HIS A 190 -23.06 -7.58 7.88
C HIS A 190 -22.29 -6.28 7.60
N ARG A 191 -21.96 -5.50 8.64
CA ARG A 191 -21.17 -4.28 8.48
C ARG A 191 -19.76 -4.56 7.99
N LEU A 192 -19.06 -5.54 8.58
CA LEU A 192 -17.72 -5.95 8.11
C LEU A 192 -17.73 -6.43 6.65
N GLN A 193 -18.76 -7.19 6.24
CA GLN A 193 -18.91 -7.62 4.84
C GLN A 193 -19.14 -6.42 3.92
N ARG A 194 -20.04 -5.51 4.29
CA ARG A 194 -20.34 -4.30 3.50
C ARG A 194 -19.10 -3.42 3.36
N ASP A 195 -18.46 -3.07 4.47
CA ASP A 195 -17.30 -2.18 4.48
C ASP A 195 -16.09 -2.86 3.80
N GLY A 196 -15.97 -4.18 3.92
CA GLY A 196 -15.03 -5.02 3.17
C GLY A 196 -15.23 -4.91 1.67
N ARG A 197 -16.46 -5.07 1.18
CA ARG A 197 -16.82 -4.93 -0.25
C ARG A 197 -16.56 -3.52 -0.77
N ILE A 198 -16.94 -2.49 0.00
CA ILE A 198 -16.67 -1.09 -0.38
C ILE A 198 -15.17 -0.85 -0.55
N ASN A 199 -14.35 -1.30 0.41
CA ASN A 199 -12.89 -1.16 0.31
C ASN A 199 -12.29 -1.89 -0.91
N MET A 200 -12.80 -3.08 -1.25
CA MET A 200 -12.36 -3.80 -2.46
C MET A 200 -12.76 -3.07 -3.74
N ILE A 201 -14.00 -2.57 -3.83
CA ILE A 201 -14.50 -1.85 -5.00
C ILE A 201 -13.70 -0.55 -5.19
N VAL A 202 -13.57 0.25 -4.13
CA VAL A 202 -12.82 1.51 -4.19
C VAL A 202 -11.35 1.24 -4.49
N GLY A 203 -10.73 0.23 -3.85
CA GLY A 203 -9.35 -0.15 -4.13
C GLY A 203 -9.12 -0.67 -5.55
N PHE A 204 -10.12 -1.31 -6.17
CA PHE A 204 -10.03 -1.72 -7.57
C PHE A 204 -10.21 -0.55 -8.55
N LEU A 205 -11.12 0.38 -8.26
CA LEU A 205 -11.45 1.51 -9.14
C LEU A 205 -10.48 2.69 -9.01
N ALA A 206 -9.89 2.90 -7.83
CA ALA A 206 -9.02 4.05 -7.56
C ALA A 206 -7.84 4.22 -8.54
N PRO A 207 -7.13 3.17 -8.99
CA PRO A 207 -6.05 3.32 -9.97
C PRO A 207 -6.52 3.91 -11.30
N PHE A 208 -7.81 3.77 -11.64
CA PHE A 208 -8.41 4.36 -12.84
C PHE A 208 -8.98 5.74 -12.56
N PHE A 209 -9.67 5.90 -11.43
CA PHE A 209 -10.37 7.13 -11.07
C PHE A 209 -9.42 8.28 -10.72
N VAL A 210 -8.35 7.99 -9.97
CA VAL A 210 -7.37 9.02 -9.54
C VAL A 210 -6.72 9.73 -10.74
N PRO A 211 -6.17 9.02 -11.75
CA PRO A 211 -5.66 9.67 -12.96
C PRO A 211 -6.69 10.53 -13.68
N ALA A 212 -7.91 10.01 -13.85
CA ALA A 212 -8.98 10.71 -14.54
C ALA A 212 -9.37 12.01 -13.80
N LEU A 213 -9.44 11.95 -12.47
CA LEU A 213 -9.72 13.11 -11.63
C LEU A 213 -8.60 14.15 -11.72
N ILE A 214 -7.34 13.73 -11.67
CA ILE A 214 -6.19 14.63 -11.83
C ILE A 214 -6.23 15.33 -13.18
N LYS A 215 -6.51 14.58 -14.27
CA LYS A 215 -6.62 15.13 -15.61
C LYS A 215 -7.77 16.12 -15.77
N LEU A 216 -8.89 15.90 -15.08
CA LEU A 216 -10.03 16.82 -15.11
C LEU A 216 -9.71 18.13 -14.40
N VAL A 217 -8.99 18.07 -13.27
CA VAL A 217 -8.66 19.25 -12.46
C VAL A 217 -7.46 20.03 -13.01
N SER A 218 -6.56 19.37 -13.75
CA SER A 218 -5.36 20.00 -14.32
C SER A 218 -5.64 21.11 -15.33
N ASP A 219 -6.84 21.17 -15.91
CA ASP A 219 -7.22 22.25 -16.83
C ASP A 219 -7.43 23.59 -16.09
N ASN A 220 -7.63 23.54 -14.76
CA ASN A 220 -7.88 24.71 -13.91
C ASN A 220 -6.76 24.97 -12.88
N PHE A 221 -5.81 24.05 -12.70
CA PHE A 221 -4.74 24.13 -11.71
C PHE A 221 -3.41 23.67 -12.32
N GLU A 222 -2.30 24.31 -11.96
CA GLU A 222 -0.96 23.88 -12.38
C GLU A 222 -0.69 22.44 -11.89
N PRO A 223 -0.38 21.49 -12.80
CA PRO A 223 -0.08 20.11 -12.41
C PRO A 223 1.18 20.04 -11.54
N LEU A 224 1.18 19.11 -10.58
CA LEU A 224 2.41 18.72 -9.88
C LEU A 224 3.42 18.22 -10.91
N SER A 225 4.59 18.86 -10.99
CA SER A 225 5.63 18.47 -11.95
C SER A 225 6.10 17.04 -11.70
N MET A 226 5.77 16.14 -12.63
CA MET A 226 6.31 14.78 -12.66
C MET A 226 7.69 14.72 -13.31
N GLU A 227 8.30 15.86 -13.65
CA GLU A 227 9.66 15.93 -14.18
C GLU A 227 10.68 15.65 -13.08
N ASP A 228 10.44 16.16 -11.86
CA ASP A 228 11.29 15.85 -10.72
C ASP A 228 11.22 14.36 -10.37
N PRO A 229 12.36 13.64 -10.39
CA PRO A 229 12.33 12.19 -10.20
C PRO A 229 11.89 11.77 -8.80
N LYS A 230 12.16 12.57 -7.76
CA LYS A 230 11.75 12.25 -6.39
C LYS A 230 10.23 12.36 -6.27
N THR A 231 9.64 13.46 -6.73
CA THR A 231 8.19 13.64 -6.79
C THR A 231 7.51 12.52 -7.57
N ARG A 232 8.07 12.11 -8.71
CA ARG A 232 7.55 10.98 -9.50
C ARG A 232 7.52 9.66 -8.72
N ILE A 233 8.60 9.32 -8.02
CA ILE A 233 8.68 8.10 -7.19
C ILE A 233 7.59 8.13 -6.12
N TRP A 234 7.42 9.26 -5.43
CA TRP A 234 6.41 9.44 -4.40
C TRP A 234 4.98 9.30 -4.93
N LEU A 235 4.65 10.04 -5.97
CA LEU A 235 3.29 10.06 -6.55
C LEU A 235 2.88 8.69 -7.08
N LEU A 236 3.75 8.03 -7.86
CA LEU A 236 3.41 6.75 -8.48
C LEU A 236 3.42 5.59 -7.47
N SER A 237 4.30 5.64 -6.47
CA SER A 237 4.23 4.69 -5.35
C SER A 237 2.93 4.85 -4.56
N ALA A 238 2.53 6.09 -4.24
CA ALA A 238 1.27 6.37 -3.53
C ALA A 238 0.05 5.94 -4.35
N TRP A 239 0.02 6.27 -5.65
CA TRP A 239 -1.04 5.91 -6.59
C TRP A 239 -1.26 4.39 -6.67
N ALA A 240 -0.20 3.59 -6.68
CA ALA A 240 -0.32 2.13 -6.73
C ALA A 240 -0.54 1.50 -5.34
N PHE A 241 0.09 2.04 -4.29
CA PHE A 241 0.06 1.47 -2.94
C PHE A 241 -1.27 1.68 -2.21
N LEU A 242 -1.86 2.88 -2.30
CA LEU A 242 -3.10 3.18 -1.57
C LEU A 242 -4.24 2.24 -1.99
N PRO A 243 -4.52 2.04 -3.29
CA PRO A 243 -5.57 1.14 -3.71
C PRO A 243 -5.29 -0.33 -3.34
N ALA A 244 -4.05 -0.79 -3.47
CA ALA A 244 -3.65 -2.12 -3.02
C ALA A 244 -3.88 -2.32 -1.51
N SER A 245 -3.56 -1.31 -0.71
CA SER A 245 -3.80 -1.32 0.75
C SER A 245 -5.27 -1.36 1.11
N MET A 246 -6.13 -0.69 0.34
CA MET A 246 -7.60 -0.76 0.48
C MET A 246 -8.13 -2.14 0.07
N MET A 247 -7.65 -2.71 -1.02
CA MET A 247 -8.05 -4.07 -1.44
C MET A 247 -7.68 -5.12 -0.40
N MET A 248 -6.44 -5.10 0.11
CA MET A 248 -6.00 -6.02 1.17
C MET A 248 -6.83 -5.84 2.45
N ARG A 249 -7.13 -4.58 2.83
CA ARG A 249 -8.02 -4.29 3.96
C ARG A 249 -9.41 -4.89 3.75
N GLY A 250 -9.99 -4.73 2.57
CA GLY A 250 -11.31 -5.26 2.23
C GLY A 250 -11.36 -6.80 2.26
N LEU A 251 -10.31 -7.46 1.75
CA LEU A 251 -10.13 -8.91 1.84
C LEU A 251 -10.06 -9.38 3.30
N ALA A 252 -9.28 -8.68 4.13
CA ALA A 252 -9.12 -9.00 5.54
C ALA A 252 -10.44 -8.89 6.31
N MET A 253 -11.19 -7.79 6.12
CA MET A 253 -12.49 -7.59 6.77
C MET A 253 -13.53 -8.64 6.35
N SER A 254 -13.57 -8.97 5.05
CA SER A 254 -14.48 -10.00 4.53
C SER A 254 -14.17 -11.37 5.15
N ARG A 255 -12.88 -11.73 5.24
CA ARG A 255 -12.45 -12.98 5.87
C ARG A 255 -12.80 -13.06 7.36
N ILE A 256 -12.62 -11.96 8.10
CA ILE A 256 -12.98 -11.92 9.52
C ILE A 256 -14.49 -12.10 9.70
N ALA A 257 -15.30 -11.47 8.84
CA ALA A 257 -16.74 -11.63 8.88
C ALA A 257 -17.17 -13.08 8.66
N GLU A 258 -16.59 -13.77 7.66
CA GLU A 258 -16.81 -15.21 7.41
C GLU A 258 -16.51 -16.05 8.65
N LEU A 259 -15.36 -15.83 9.30
CA LEU A 259 -14.96 -16.59 10.48
C LEU A 259 -15.87 -16.36 11.69
N ILE A 260 -16.36 -15.13 11.87
CA ILE A 260 -17.33 -14.82 12.93
C ILE A 260 -18.64 -15.55 12.66
N GLU A 261 -19.10 -15.55 11.40
CA GLU A 261 -20.32 -16.24 10.99
C GLU A 261 -20.22 -17.76 11.19
N GLU A 262 -19.11 -18.37 10.75
CA GLU A 262 -18.81 -19.79 10.98
C GLU A 262 -18.81 -20.13 12.48
N LYS A 263 -18.18 -19.29 13.31
CA LYS A 263 -18.14 -19.50 14.76
C LYS A 263 -19.53 -19.42 15.37
N ARG A 264 -20.36 -18.45 14.98
CA ARG A 264 -21.76 -18.35 15.43
C ARG A 264 -22.55 -19.60 15.08
N ARG A 265 -22.47 -20.07 13.82
CA ARG A 265 -23.16 -21.30 13.36
C ARG A 265 -22.76 -22.53 14.19
N ARG A 266 -21.47 -22.70 14.49
CA ARG A 266 -20.99 -23.81 15.34
C ARG A 266 -21.53 -23.75 16.77
N VAL A 267 -21.58 -22.56 17.36
CA VAL A 267 -22.13 -22.37 18.71
C VAL A 267 -23.62 -22.72 18.75
N TYR A 268 -24.41 -22.24 17.79
CA TYR A 268 -25.84 -22.58 17.71
C TYR A 268 -26.06 -24.09 17.55
N ALA A 269 -25.33 -24.74 16.64
CA ALA A 269 -25.42 -26.19 16.46
C ALA A 269 -25.05 -26.97 17.73
N SER A 270 -24.04 -26.52 18.49
CA SER A 270 -23.67 -27.15 19.76
C SER A 270 -24.72 -26.97 20.86
N ALA A 271 -25.39 -25.82 20.89
CA ALA A 271 -26.44 -25.54 21.85
C ALA A 271 -27.71 -26.38 21.57
N GLU A 272 -28.08 -26.54 20.30
CA GLU A 272 -29.17 -27.44 19.89
C GLU A 272 -28.86 -28.88 20.27
N ALA A 273 -27.63 -29.35 20.00
CA ALA A 273 -27.21 -30.71 20.36
C ALA A 273 -27.29 -30.97 21.88
N MET A 274 -26.93 -29.99 22.71
CA MET A 274 -27.05 -30.08 24.17
C MET A 274 -28.50 -30.04 24.67
N GLN A 275 -29.42 -29.42 23.93
CA GLN A 275 -30.85 -29.40 24.29
C GLN A 275 -31.58 -30.68 23.91
N THR A 276 -31.07 -31.41 22.91
CA THR A 276 -31.64 -32.68 22.43
C THR A 276 -31.07 -33.93 23.11
N ALA A 277 -30.05 -33.78 23.96
CA ALA A 277 -29.39 -34.86 24.72
C ALA A 277 -29.93 -34.94 26.16
#